data_AF-A0A4R5B926-F1
#
_entry.id   AF-A0A4R5B926-F1
#
_cell.length_a   1.000
_cell.length_b   1.000
_cell.length_c   1.000
_cell.angle_alpha   90.00
_cell.angle_beta   90.00
_cell.angle_gamma   90.00
#
_symmetry.space_group_name_H-M   'P 1'
#
loop_
_entity.id
_entity.type
_entity.pdbx_description
1 polymer ?
#
loop_
_entity_poly.entity_id
_entity_poly.type
_entity_poly.pdbx_seq_one_letter_code
_entity_poly.pdbx_strand_id
1 'polypeptide(L)'
;MIDDDARPPGPDDFIAELNAFYESCNRPPYRKLAEISEHLGELYGRRGLPVLSATAVFEVLAGRRKRVPSSAWVASFILCCQRRAWETGVRADDPGISSLPHWQARLRAAQAAPPPASDGAPAQAAPDEQTQGEQAPGDDADRQSSVPYARTPPEADAAVPCRLTEAQRTTIADYGDHGRALLNRAARGDTDALYRIAVLLGTDSAREPEAVALLIEAAAAGHPRSLDLLDADPGGFDHLQAARDARRLGDAATIMGSPATALAYYKAAVQGGLLDAAFKITEILRDAGTEHADSSWLAPADTDAPNRGRS
;
A
#
# COMPACT_ATOMS: atom_id res chain seq x y z
N MET A 1 12.65 0.55 -38.41
CA MET A 1 12.36 1.46 -37.28
C MET A 1 11.76 0.56 -36.21
N ILE A 2 12.61 -0.06 -35.40
CA ILE A 2 12.17 -0.94 -34.32
C ILE A 2 11.72 0.00 -33.21
N ASP A 3 10.48 -0.17 -32.74
CA ASP A 3 9.92 0.58 -31.62
C ASP A 3 10.83 0.44 -30.40
N ASP A 4 11.52 1.52 -30.06
CA ASP A 4 12.37 1.68 -28.86
C ASP A 4 11.51 1.85 -27.58
N ASP A 5 10.17 1.76 -27.73
CA ASP A 5 9.16 1.98 -26.68
C ASP A 5 8.96 0.79 -25.72
N ALA A 6 9.69 -0.32 -25.89
CA ALA A 6 9.53 -1.52 -25.07
C ALA A 6 10.50 -1.61 -23.89
N ARG A 7 11.38 -0.63 -23.67
CA ARG A 7 12.27 -0.66 -22.50
C ARG A 7 11.44 -0.39 -21.24
N PRO A 8 11.36 -1.32 -20.28
CA PRO A 8 10.69 -1.05 -19.01
C PRO A 8 11.43 0.09 -18.32
N PRO A 9 10.72 1.09 -17.77
CA PRO A 9 11.33 2.27 -17.19
C PRO A 9 12.24 1.84 -16.05
N GLY A 10 13.54 2.10 -16.18
CA GLY A 10 14.52 1.80 -15.16
C GLY A 10 14.52 2.84 -14.03
N PRO A 11 15.30 2.61 -12.96
CA PRO A 11 15.57 3.61 -11.93
C PRO A 11 16.02 4.97 -12.48
N ASP A 12 16.88 4.96 -13.50
CA ASP A 12 17.40 6.18 -14.12
C ASP A 12 16.31 6.95 -14.86
N ASP A 13 15.37 6.26 -15.51
CA ASP A 13 14.23 6.88 -16.19
C ASP A 13 13.31 7.58 -15.18
N PHE A 14 13.10 6.97 -14.02
CA PHE A 14 12.32 7.60 -12.94
C PHE A 14 13.01 8.84 -12.35
N ILE A 15 14.33 8.80 -12.19
CA ILE A 15 15.08 10.00 -11.76
C ILE A 15 15.03 11.09 -12.84
N ALA A 16 15.06 10.73 -14.13
CA ALA A 16 14.87 11.68 -15.23
C ALA A 16 13.47 12.32 -15.19
N GLU A 17 12.42 11.55 -14.91
CA GLU A 17 11.07 12.09 -14.71
C GLU A 17 10.95 13.02 -13.51
N LEU A 18 11.58 12.68 -12.37
CA LEU A 18 11.61 13.57 -11.21
C LEU A 18 12.32 14.89 -11.54
N ASN A 19 13.40 14.85 -12.32
CA ASN A 19 14.08 16.05 -12.81
C ASN A 19 13.17 16.86 -13.75
N ALA A 20 12.53 16.23 -14.73
CA ALA A 20 11.59 16.91 -15.63
C ALA A 20 10.44 17.58 -14.86
N PHE A 21 9.93 16.91 -13.83
CA PHE A 21 8.90 17.48 -12.96
C PHE A 21 9.43 18.66 -12.12
N TYR A 22 10.62 18.55 -11.54
CA TYR A 22 11.29 19.64 -10.83
C TYR A 22 11.48 20.87 -11.73
N GLU A 23 11.86 20.66 -12.98
CA GLU A 23 11.99 21.71 -13.98
C GLU A 23 10.65 22.35 -14.32
N SER A 24 9.59 21.55 -14.50
CA SER A 24 8.23 22.05 -14.74
C SER A 24 7.70 22.93 -13.59
N CYS A 25 8.23 22.73 -12.38
CA CYS A 25 7.92 23.53 -11.20
C CYS A 25 8.80 24.80 -11.07
N ASN A 26 9.52 25.18 -12.14
CA ASN A 26 10.46 26.29 -12.21
C ASN A 26 11.64 26.16 -11.23
N ARG A 27 12.18 24.95 -11.09
CA ARG A 27 13.40 24.63 -10.33
C ARG A 27 13.43 25.29 -8.94
N PRO A 28 12.46 24.97 -8.06
CA PRO A 28 12.37 25.59 -6.75
C PRO A 28 13.67 25.39 -5.94
N PRO A 29 14.19 26.41 -5.24
CA PRO A 29 15.45 26.27 -4.49
C PRO A 29 15.36 25.14 -3.46
N TYR A 30 16.38 24.28 -3.36
CA TYR A 30 16.37 23.13 -2.44
C TYR A 30 16.13 23.52 -0.98
N ARG A 31 16.66 24.67 -0.56
CA ARG A 31 16.41 25.23 0.78
C ARG A 31 14.92 25.52 1.01
N LYS A 32 14.20 26.00 -0.01
CA LYS A 32 12.77 26.26 0.09
C LYS A 32 11.95 24.98 0.10
N LEU A 33 12.38 23.94 -0.63
CA LEU A 33 11.75 22.62 -0.55
C LEU A 33 11.90 22.00 0.84
N ALA A 34 13.05 22.18 1.49
CA ALA A 34 13.27 21.75 2.88
C ALA A 34 12.34 22.48 3.84
N GLU A 35 12.24 23.80 3.74
CA GLU A 35 11.32 24.62 4.55
C GLU A 35 9.85 24.18 4.37
N ILE A 36 9.39 23.99 3.13
CA ILE A 36 8.01 23.53 2.88
C ILE A 36 7.79 22.12 3.46
N SER A 37 8.81 21.26 3.42
CA SER A 37 8.70 19.88 3.91
C SER A 37 8.40 19.78 5.40
N GLU A 38 8.81 20.77 6.20
CA GLU A 38 8.52 20.86 7.64
C GLU A 38 7.02 21.08 7.91
N HIS A 39 6.30 21.70 6.96
CA HIS A 39 4.88 22.07 7.10
C HIS A 39 3.91 21.16 6.33
N LEU A 40 4.38 20.10 5.66
CA LEU A 40 3.52 19.25 4.83
C LEU A 40 2.38 18.59 5.61
N GLY A 41 2.62 18.23 6.87
CA GLY A 41 1.60 17.62 7.72
C GLY A 41 0.43 18.56 8.00
N GLU A 42 0.72 19.85 8.16
CA GLU A 42 -0.29 20.91 8.36
C GLU A 42 -1.00 21.25 7.06
N LEU A 43 -0.25 21.38 5.96
CA LEU A 43 -0.77 21.77 4.66
C LEU A 43 -1.69 20.72 4.02
N TYR A 44 -1.37 19.43 4.17
CA TYR A 44 -2.06 18.35 3.47
C TYR A 44 -2.69 17.31 4.40
N GLY A 45 -2.64 17.51 5.73
CA GLY A 45 -3.23 16.61 6.72
C GLY A 45 -2.57 15.22 6.79
N ARG A 46 -1.42 15.01 6.16
CA ARG A 46 -0.73 13.71 6.10
C ARG A 46 0.44 13.67 7.09
N ARG A 47 0.30 12.86 8.14
CA ARG A 47 1.38 12.60 9.12
C ARG A 47 2.37 11.59 8.55
N GLY A 48 3.63 11.66 8.99
CA GLY A 48 4.69 10.69 8.61
C GLY A 48 5.43 11.00 7.31
N LEU A 49 5.21 12.17 6.69
CA LEU A 49 6.03 12.61 5.56
C LEU A 49 7.41 13.08 6.06
N PRO A 50 8.52 12.59 5.49
CA PRO A 50 9.85 12.99 5.93
C PRO A 50 10.13 14.45 5.59
N VAL A 51 10.80 15.14 6.51
CA VAL A 51 11.42 16.43 6.26
C VAL A 51 12.60 16.21 5.30
N LEU A 52 12.62 16.97 4.21
CA LEU A 52 13.65 16.91 3.19
C LEU A 52 14.82 17.78 3.58
N SER A 53 16.05 17.27 3.42
CA SER A 53 17.24 18.11 3.46
C SER A 53 17.63 18.54 2.05
N ALA A 54 18.17 19.75 1.91
CA ALA A 54 18.62 20.27 0.61
C ALA A 54 19.68 19.36 -0.04
N THR A 55 20.59 18.80 0.77
CA THR A 55 21.60 17.84 0.32
C THR A 55 20.98 16.54 -0.20
N ALA A 56 19.98 15.98 0.50
CA ALA A 56 19.32 14.75 0.05
C ALA A 56 18.57 14.96 -1.28
N VAL A 57 17.91 16.12 -1.46
CA VAL A 57 17.27 16.48 -2.73
C VAL A 57 18.29 16.55 -3.86
N PHE A 58 19.41 17.25 -3.65
CA PHE A 58 20.47 17.32 -4.64
C PHE A 58 21.04 15.94 -4.99
N GLU A 59 21.34 15.09 -4.00
CA GLU A 59 21.90 13.76 -4.24
C GLU A 59 20.98 12.85 -5.05
N VAL A 60 19.67 12.90 -4.78
CA VAL A 60 18.68 12.11 -5.53
C VAL A 60 18.55 12.61 -6.95
N LEU A 61 18.35 13.92 -7.15
CA LEU A 61 18.17 14.49 -8.49
C LEU A 61 19.44 14.39 -9.35
N ALA A 62 20.62 14.44 -8.73
CA ALA A 62 21.90 14.24 -9.42
C ALA A 62 22.23 12.76 -9.69
N GLY A 63 21.33 11.82 -9.38
CA GLY A 63 21.56 10.38 -9.59
C GLY A 63 22.72 9.80 -8.76
N ARG A 64 23.16 10.50 -7.70
CA ARG A 64 24.33 10.07 -6.90
C ARG A 64 24.00 8.95 -5.92
N ARG A 65 22.73 8.67 -5.70
CA ARG A 65 22.29 7.59 -4.81
C ARG A 65 22.17 6.29 -5.58
N LYS A 66 22.85 5.25 -5.07
CA LYS A 66 22.76 3.88 -5.59
C LYS A 66 21.37 3.24 -5.42
N ARG A 67 20.54 3.79 -4.53
CA ARG A 67 19.21 3.28 -4.22
C ARG A 67 18.16 4.26 -4.69
N VAL A 68 17.08 3.71 -5.25
CA VAL A 68 15.86 4.44 -5.60
C VAL A 68 15.31 5.12 -4.34
N PRO A 69 14.83 6.38 -4.41
CA PRO A 69 14.21 7.04 -3.27
C PRO A 69 12.99 6.27 -2.74
N SER A 70 12.71 6.40 -1.44
CA SER A 70 11.53 5.77 -0.84
C SER A 70 10.23 6.46 -1.26
N SER A 71 9.11 5.75 -1.18
CA SER A 71 7.77 6.28 -1.47
C SER A 71 7.45 7.54 -0.66
N ALA A 72 7.78 7.55 0.64
CA ALA A 72 7.57 8.70 1.51
C ALA A 72 8.42 9.91 1.09
N TRP A 73 9.67 9.70 0.68
CA TRP A 73 10.54 10.76 0.18
C TRP A 73 10.00 11.35 -1.12
N VAL A 74 9.59 10.51 -2.07
CA VAL A 74 9.00 10.96 -3.34
C VAL A 74 7.75 11.78 -3.06
N ALA A 75 6.86 11.32 -2.17
CA ALA A 75 5.66 12.06 -1.80
C ALA A 75 5.98 13.46 -1.23
N SER A 76 6.92 13.57 -0.29
CA SER A 76 7.36 14.86 0.23
C SER A 76 7.91 15.76 -0.88
N PHE A 77 8.75 15.22 -1.75
CA PHE A 77 9.39 15.98 -2.83
C PHE A 77 8.37 16.55 -3.83
N ILE A 78 7.43 15.71 -4.26
CA ILE A 78 6.37 16.10 -5.20
C ILE A 78 5.50 17.19 -4.60
N LEU A 79 5.03 17.01 -3.35
CA LEU A 79 4.19 18.00 -2.68
C LEU A 79 4.93 19.34 -2.49
N CYS A 80 6.19 19.33 -2.07
CA CYS A 80 6.97 20.56 -1.94
C CYS A 80 7.12 21.31 -3.28
N CYS A 81 7.36 20.59 -4.38
CA CYS A 81 7.48 21.19 -5.70
C CYS A 81 6.15 21.78 -6.18
N GLN A 82 5.04 21.05 -6.01
CA GLN A 82 3.70 21.52 -6.38
C GLN A 82 3.31 22.76 -5.60
N ARG A 83 3.49 22.70 -4.27
CA ARG A 83 3.21 23.82 -3.38
C ARG A 83 3.98 25.06 -3.82
N ARG A 84 5.27 24.90 -4.08
CA ARG A 84 6.12 26.03 -4.47
C ARG A 84 5.73 26.58 -5.84
N ALA A 85 5.43 25.73 -6.80
CA ALA A 85 5.00 26.15 -8.13
C ALA A 85 3.66 26.89 -8.10
N TRP A 86 2.74 26.50 -7.21
CA TRP A 86 1.51 27.24 -6.96
C TRP A 86 1.76 28.59 -6.27
N GLU A 87 2.59 28.62 -5.21
CA GLU A 87 2.95 29.86 -4.50
C GLU A 87 3.63 30.90 -5.39
N THR A 88 4.37 30.49 -6.40
CA THR A 88 5.04 31.38 -7.36
C THR A 88 4.22 31.67 -8.61
N GLY A 89 3.01 31.12 -8.73
CA GLY A 89 2.14 31.30 -9.90
C GLY A 89 2.59 30.57 -11.16
N VAL A 90 3.56 29.65 -11.06
CA VAL A 90 3.95 28.76 -12.17
C VAL A 90 2.81 27.77 -12.49
N ARG A 91 2.04 27.39 -11.46
CA ARG A 91 0.81 26.61 -11.59
C ARG A 91 -0.39 27.41 -11.09
N ALA A 92 -1.52 27.24 -11.76
CA ALA A 92 -2.77 27.87 -11.37
C ALA A 92 -3.40 27.22 -10.13
N ASP A 93 -3.18 25.92 -9.96
CA ASP A 93 -3.74 25.08 -8.90
C ASP A 93 -2.67 24.25 -8.18
N ASP A 94 -2.92 23.92 -6.92
CA ASP A 94 -2.14 22.97 -6.12
C ASP A 94 -2.87 21.61 -6.09
N PRO A 95 -2.40 20.59 -6.84
CA PRO A 95 -3.03 19.28 -6.85
C PRO A 95 -2.94 18.56 -5.51
N GLY A 96 -1.95 18.93 -4.69
CA GLY A 96 -1.60 18.25 -3.46
C GLY A 96 -1.54 16.73 -3.60
N ILE A 97 -2.22 16.05 -2.68
CA ILE A 97 -2.19 14.59 -2.54
C ILE A 97 -2.79 13.82 -3.72
N SER A 98 -3.61 14.47 -4.56
CA SER A 98 -4.28 13.82 -5.70
C SER A 98 -3.31 13.31 -6.76
N SER A 99 -2.12 13.91 -6.85
CA SER A 99 -1.07 13.54 -7.79
C SER A 99 -0.23 12.33 -7.35
N LEU A 100 -0.25 11.99 -6.05
CA LEU A 100 0.64 10.99 -5.47
C LEU A 100 0.45 9.56 -6.00
N PRO A 101 -0.79 9.06 -6.26
CA PRO A 101 -0.97 7.72 -6.80
C PRO A 101 -0.25 7.49 -8.13
N HIS A 102 -0.21 8.51 -9.00
CA HIS A 102 0.51 8.45 -10.27
C HIS A 102 2.02 8.30 -10.04
N TRP A 103 2.61 9.13 -9.18
CA TRP A 103 4.04 9.06 -8.84
C TRP A 103 4.44 7.75 -8.16
N GLN A 104 3.58 7.22 -7.28
CA GLN A 104 3.78 5.92 -6.64
C GLN A 104 3.72 4.76 -7.64
N ALA A 105 2.86 4.85 -8.67
CA ALA A 105 2.84 3.87 -9.75
C ALA A 105 4.14 3.89 -10.59
N ARG A 106 4.64 5.08 -10.93
CA ARG A 106 5.93 5.24 -11.65
C ARG A 106 7.11 4.71 -10.84
N LEU A 107 7.18 5.04 -9.55
CA LEU A 107 8.22 4.52 -8.64
C LEU A 107 8.21 2.99 -8.58
N ARG A 108 7.02 2.37 -8.44
CA ARG A 108 6.89 0.91 -8.43
C ARG A 108 7.35 0.27 -9.74
N ALA A 109 6.97 0.86 -10.88
CA ALA A 109 7.44 0.38 -12.18
C ALA A 109 8.97 0.41 -12.28
N ALA A 110 9.60 1.50 -11.81
CA ALA A 110 11.05 1.65 -11.79
C ALA A 110 11.76 0.69 -10.82
N GLN A 111 11.13 0.33 -9.71
CA GLN A 111 11.64 -0.66 -8.76
C GLN A 111 11.48 -2.11 -9.26
N ALA A 112 10.46 -2.38 -10.06
CA ALA A 112 10.21 -3.69 -10.64
C ALA A 112 11.07 -3.97 -11.88
N ALA A 113 11.70 -2.95 -12.46
CA ALA A 113 12.56 -3.11 -13.61
C ALA A 113 13.76 -4.01 -13.26
N PRO A 114 14.02 -5.08 -14.04
CA PRO A 114 15.18 -5.92 -13.82
C PRO A 114 16.46 -5.07 -13.90
N PRO A 115 17.46 -5.32 -13.03
CA PRO A 115 18.73 -4.63 -13.14
C PRO A 115 19.26 -4.82 -14.56
N PRO A 116 19.85 -3.78 -15.19
CA PRO A 116 20.40 -3.93 -16.52
C PRO A 116 21.37 -5.11 -16.47
N ALA A 117 21.10 -6.12 -17.30
CA ALA A 117 22.03 -7.21 -17.50
C ALA A 117 23.38 -6.56 -17.73
N SER A 118 24.34 -6.82 -16.84
CA SER A 118 25.67 -6.23 -16.94
C SER A 118 26.33 -6.83 -18.17
N ASP A 119 26.03 -6.25 -19.32
CA ASP A 119 26.63 -6.61 -20.59
C ASP A 119 28.13 -6.30 -20.51
N GLY A 120 28.91 -7.38 -20.49
CA GLY A 120 30.34 -7.35 -20.80
C GLY A 120 31.23 -6.83 -19.68
N ALA A 121 31.52 -7.67 -18.70
CA ALA A 121 32.91 -7.72 -18.22
C ALA A 121 33.78 -8.21 -19.40
N PRO A 122 34.71 -7.42 -19.94
CA PRO A 122 35.67 -7.96 -20.89
C PRO A 122 36.49 -9.02 -20.15
N ALA A 123 36.48 -10.23 -20.69
CA ALA A 123 37.44 -11.26 -20.35
C ALA A 123 38.84 -10.63 -20.46
N GLN A 124 39.49 -10.40 -19.33
CA GLN A 124 40.91 -10.14 -19.31
C GLN A 124 41.59 -11.38 -19.85
N ALA A 125 42.03 -11.27 -21.10
CA ALA A 125 43.02 -12.14 -21.68
C ALA A 125 44.26 -12.09 -20.79
N ALA A 126 44.51 -13.18 -20.07
CA ALA A 126 45.83 -13.49 -19.57
C ALA A 126 46.75 -13.75 -20.78
N PRO A 127 47.97 -13.22 -20.78
CA PRO A 127 49.09 -13.88 -21.43
C PRO A 127 49.82 -14.77 -20.41
N ASP A 128 49.89 -16.06 -20.72
CA ASP A 128 51.04 -16.92 -20.44
C ASP A 128 52.33 -16.17 -20.89
N GLU A 129 53.51 -16.27 -20.29
CA GLU A 129 54.23 -17.47 -19.84
C GLU A 129 55.55 -16.98 -19.17
N GLN A 130 55.96 -17.59 -18.04
CA GLN A 130 57.34 -18.04 -17.78
C GLN A 130 57.50 -18.63 -16.35
N THR A 131 57.22 -19.93 -16.27
CA THR A 131 58.10 -21.03 -15.82
C THR A 131 59.21 -20.72 -14.80
N GLN A 132 59.13 -21.36 -13.62
CA GLN A 132 60.05 -22.42 -13.12
C GLN A 132 59.97 -22.52 -11.58
N GLY A 133 59.89 -23.75 -11.04
CA GLY A 133 60.18 -23.98 -9.63
C GLY A 133 59.43 -25.14 -8.96
N GLU A 134 59.91 -26.35 -9.21
CA GLU A 134 59.97 -27.48 -8.29
C GLU A 134 58.71 -28.23 -7.79
N GLN A 135 58.79 -29.56 -7.98
CA GLN A 135 57.84 -30.61 -7.65
C GLN A 135 57.97 -31.08 -6.20
N ALA A 136 56.87 -31.57 -5.60
CA ALA A 136 56.89 -32.79 -4.78
C ALA A 136 55.48 -33.43 -4.70
N PRO A 137 55.38 -34.78 -4.56
CA PRO A 137 54.17 -35.54 -4.81
C PRO A 137 53.44 -35.97 -3.53
N GLY A 138 52.12 -36.20 -3.63
CA GLY A 138 51.31 -36.75 -2.55
C GLY A 138 49.95 -37.26 -3.04
N ASP A 139 49.89 -38.59 -3.16
CA ASP A 139 48.80 -39.55 -3.30
C ASP A 139 47.31 -39.12 -3.17
N ASP A 140 46.54 -39.61 -4.15
CA ASP A 140 45.26 -40.32 -4.06
C ASP A 140 44.29 -40.02 -2.90
N ALA A 141 43.10 -39.52 -3.23
CA ALA A 141 41.84 -40.26 -3.01
C ALA A 141 40.61 -39.46 -3.47
N ASP A 142 39.91 -40.07 -4.43
CA ASP A 142 38.46 -40.23 -4.51
C ASP A 142 37.48 -39.03 -4.61
N ARG A 143 36.68 -39.17 -5.69
CA ARG A 143 35.22 -38.98 -5.79
C ARG A 143 34.66 -37.56 -5.91
N GLN A 144 34.54 -37.20 -7.19
CA GLN A 144 33.38 -36.58 -7.81
C GLN A 144 32.04 -36.84 -7.06
N SER A 145 31.36 -35.77 -6.67
CA SER A 145 29.89 -35.73 -6.70
C SER A 145 29.40 -34.34 -7.04
N SER A 146 28.81 -34.28 -8.22
CA SER A 146 28.17 -33.15 -8.88
C SER A 146 26.94 -32.66 -8.11
N VAL A 147 26.81 -31.34 -8.01
CA VAL A 147 25.54 -30.58 -7.95
C VAL A 147 25.86 -29.14 -8.39
N PRO A 148 24.91 -28.35 -8.95
CA PRO A 148 23.47 -28.47 -8.76
C PRO A 148 22.61 -28.43 -10.04
N TYR A 149 21.44 -29.05 -9.89
CA TYR A 149 20.28 -28.95 -10.77
C TYR A 149 20.03 -27.51 -11.24
N ALA A 150 19.91 -27.34 -12.55
CA ALA A 150 19.23 -26.21 -13.15
C ALA A 150 17.79 -26.15 -12.61
N ARG A 151 17.45 -25.08 -11.89
CA ARG A 151 16.04 -24.68 -11.72
C ARG A 151 15.72 -23.72 -12.84
N THR A 152 14.88 -24.19 -13.75
CA THR A 152 14.08 -23.36 -14.64
C THR A 152 13.38 -22.26 -13.83
N PRO A 153 13.30 -21.01 -14.34
CA PRO A 153 12.43 -19.98 -13.78
C PRO A 153 10.99 -20.50 -13.81
N PRO A 154 10.20 -20.36 -12.72
CA PRO A 154 8.78 -20.62 -12.81
C PRO A 154 8.21 -19.62 -13.82
N GLU A 155 7.51 -20.17 -14.80
CA GLU A 155 6.55 -19.45 -15.63
C GLU A 155 5.67 -18.56 -14.75
N ALA A 156 5.22 -17.44 -15.31
CA ALA A 156 4.20 -16.59 -14.73
C ALA A 156 2.91 -17.40 -14.59
N ASP A 157 2.84 -18.20 -13.53
CA ASP A 157 1.71 -19.04 -13.20
C ASP A 157 0.58 -18.13 -12.71
N ALA A 158 -0.62 -18.47 -13.13
CA ALA A 158 -1.86 -17.74 -12.89
C ALA A 158 -1.98 -17.32 -11.41
N ALA A 159 -2.60 -16.15 -11.18
CA ALA A 159 -2.95 -15.64 -9.85
C ALA A 159 -3.34 -16.79 -8.92
N VAL A 160 -2.42 -17.17 -8.03
CA VAL A 160 -2.65 -18.25 -7.07
C VAL A 160 -3.88 -17.82 -6.27
N PRO A 161 -4.99 -18.59 -6.30
CA PRO A 161 -6.17 -18.21 -5.56
C PRO A 161 -5.79 -18.14 -4.09
N CYS A 162 -5.86 -16.94 -3.53
CA CYS A 162 -5.57 -16.65 -2.14
C CYS A 162 -6.34 -17.63 -1.24
N ARG A 163 -5.64 -18.63 -0.68
CA ARG A 163 -6.25 -19.65 0.15
C ARG A 163 -6.31 -19.15 1.58
N LEU A 164 -7.35 -18.35 1.87
CA LEU A 164 -7.75 -18.10 3.25
C LEU A 164 -7.92 -19.43 3.99
N THR A 165 -7.39 -19.52 5.20
CA THR A 165 -7.58 -20.70 6.06
C THR A 165 -9.02 -20.75 6.56
N GLU A 166 -9.48 -21.92 6.99
CA GLU A 166 -10.83 -22.04 7.55
C GLU A 166 -11.01 -21.17 8.80
N ALA A 167 -9.96 -21.05 9.62
CA ALA A 167 -9.99 -20.19 10.80
C ALA A 167 -10.14 -18.71 10.42
N GLN A 168 -9.47 -18.25 9.36
CA GLN A 168 -9.62 -16.88 8.84
C GLN A 168 -11.03 -16.64 8.32
N ARG A 169 -11.58 -17.59 7.56
CA ARG A 169 -12.95 -17.49 7.02
C ARG A 169 -13.98 -17.36 8.14
N THR A 170 -13.87 -18.17 9.18
CA THR A 170 -14.79 -18.11 10.33
C THR A 170 -14.70 -16.76 11.04
N THR A 171 -13.50 -16.30 11.40
CA THR A 171 -13.29 -15.01 12.06
C THR A 171 -13.87 -13.85 11.23
N ILE A 172 -13.65 -13.86 9.91
CA ILE A 172 -14.17 -12.80 9.05
C ILE A 172 -15.70 -12.89 8.90
N ALA A 173 -16.27 -14.10 8.89
CA ALA A 173 -17.72 -14.29 8.84
C ALA A 173 -18.43 -13.75 10.09
N ASP A 174 -17.76 -13.64 11.23
CA ASP A 174 -18.31 -13.05 12.46
C ASP A 174 -18.58 -11.54 12.34
N TYR A 175 -17.99 -10.86 11.34
CA TYR A 175 -18.35 -9.49 10.95
C TYR A 175 -19.66 -9.41 10.14
N GLY A 176 -20.41 -10.50 10.04
CA GLY A 176 -21.74 -10.56 9.43
C GLY A 176 -21.71 -10.54 7.90
N ASP A 177 -22.74 -9.96 7.29
CA ASP A 177 -22.91 -9.96 5.83
C ASP A 177 -21.76 -9.26 5.10
N HIS A 178 -21.20 -8.21 5.71
CA HIS A 178 -20.01 -7.53 5.17
C HIS A 178 -18.79 -8.45 5.12
N GLY A 179 -18.54 -9.20 6.20
CA GLY A 179 -17.46 -10.18 6.26
C GLY A 179 -17.62 -11.26 5.19
N ARG A 180 -18.83 -11.81 5.04
CA ARG A 180 -19.15 -12.80 3.99
C ARG A 180 -18.96 -12.23 2.58
N ALA A 181 -19.37 -10.99 2.35
CA ALA A 181 -19.17 -10.31 1.07
C ALA A 181 -17.68 -10.12 0.74
N LEU A 182 -16.85 -9.78 1.74
CA LEU A 182 -15.40 -9.70 1.58
C LEU A 182 -14.79 -11.06 1.22
N LEU A 183 -15.19 -12.14 1.90
CA LEU A 183 -14.72 -13.50 1.59
C LEU A 183 -15.05 -13.89 0.15
N ASN A 184 -16.27 -13.61 -0.31
CA ASN A 184 -16.69 -13.89 -1.70
C ASN A 184 -15.93 -13.04 -2.73
N ARG A 185 -15.55 -11.81 -2.40
CA ARG A 185 -14.72 -10.97 -3.28
C ARG A 185 -13.28 -11.45 -3.30
N ALA A 186 -12.69 -11.75 -2.14
CA ALA A 186 -11.34 -12.30 -2.03
C ALA A 186 -11.18 -13.62 -2.78
N ALA A 187 -12.18 -14.51 -2.70
CA ALA A 187 -12.21 -15.77 -3.46
C ALA A 187 -12.19 -15.57 -5.00
N ARG A 188 -12.58 -14.39 -5.49
CA ARG A 188 -12.53 -13.98 -6.90
C ARG A 188 -11.25 -13.21 -7.26
N GLY A 189 -10.27 -13.14 -6.36
CA GLY A 189 -9.00 -12.45 -6.57
C GLY A 189 -9.06 -10.93 -6.35
N ASP A 190 -10.08 -10.43 -5.65
CA ASP A 190 -10.20 -9.00 -5.36
C ASP A 190 -9.18 -8.54 -4.32
N THR A 191 -8.23 -7.72 -4.76
CA THR A 191 -7.09 -7.26 -3.96
C THR A 191 -7.49 -6.25 -2.88
N ASP A 192 -8.52 -5.44 -3.10
CA ASP A 192 -9.11 -4.54 -2.10
C ASP A 192 -9.82 -5.36 -1.01
N ALA A 193 -10.52 -6.43 -1.38
CA ALA A 193 -11.11 -7.33 -0.39
C ALA A 193 -10.05 -8.03 0.47
N LEU A 194 -8.93 -8.47 -0.12
CA LEU A 194 -7.82 -9.07 0.62
C LEU A 194 -7.19 -8.09 1.61
N TYR A 195 -6.91 -6.86 1.17
CA TYR A 195 -6.41 -5.82 2.08
C TYR A 195 -7.40 -5.55 3.22
N ARG A 196 -8.69 -5.45 2.93
CA ARG A 196 -9.72 -5.21 3.96
C ARG A 196 -9.83 -6.35 4.97
N ILE A 197 -9.69 -7.60 4.52
CA ILE A 197 -9.64 -8.77 5.42
C ILE A 197 -8.39 -8.68 6.30
N ALA A 198 -7.25 -8.34 5.72
CA ALA A 198 -6.00 -8.21 6.47
C ALA A 198 -6.07 -7.09 7.51
N VAL A 199 -6.73 -5.96 7.19
CA VAL A 199 -7.00 -4.88 8.17
C VAL A 199 -7.86 -5.40 9.33
N LEU A 200 -8.92 -6.16 9.06
CA LEU A 200 -9.76 -6.73 10.13
C LEU A 200 -8.97 -7.67 11.04
N LEU A 201 -8.21 -8.61 10.46
CA LEU A 201 -7.36 -9.52 11.25
C LEU A 201 -6.25 -8.78 11.98
N GLY A 202 -5.66 -7.75 11.37
CA GLY A 202 -4.56 -6.98 11.93
C GLY A 202 -4.95 -6.16 13.17
N THR A 203 -6.24 -5.97 13.43
CA THR A 203 -6.70 -5.37 14.70
C THR A 203 -6.61 -6.32 15.89
N ASP A 204 -6.41 -7.63 15.66
CA ASP A 204 -6.17 -8.65 16.68
C ASP A 204 -4.69 -9.04 16.71
N SER A 205 -4.02 -8.82 17.85
CA SER A 205 -2.61 -9.19 18.00
C SER A 205 -2.35 -10.69 17.93
N ALA A 206 -3.33 -11.52 18.26
CA ALA A 206 -3.21 -12.97 18.12
C ALA A 206 -3.17 -13.43 16.64
N ARG A 207 -3.54 -12.55 15.71
CA ARG A 207 -3.68 -12.83 14.27
C ARG A 207 -2.66 -12.06 13.42
N GLU A 208 -1.65 -11.47 14.03
CA GLU A 208 -0.58 -10.74 13.32
C GLU A 208 0.00 -11.53 12.13
N PRO A 209 0.45 -12.79 12.28
CA PRO A 209 1.08 -13.50 11.17
C PRO A 209 0.13 -13.71 9.99
N GLU A 210 -1.16 -13.87 10.29
CA GLU A 210 -2.22 -14.05 9.29
C GLU A 210 -2.49 -12.74 8.54
N ALA A 211 -2.54 -11.61 9.26
CA ALA A 211 -2.72 -10.29 8.68
C ALA A 211 -1.53 -9.90 7.77
N VAL A 212 -0.30 -10.12 8.24
CA VAL A 212 0.93 -9.86 7.49
C VAL A 212 0.98 -10.67 6.20
N ALA A 213 0.67 -11.97 6.26
CA ALA A 213 0.65 -12.83 5.06
C ALA A 213 -0.31 -12.30 3.99
N LEU A 214 -1.52 -11.90 4.39
CA LEU A 214 -2.52 -11.36 3.47
C LEU A 214 -2.13 -9.97 2.94
N LEU A 215 -1.44 -9.14 3.71
CA LEU A 215 -0.93 -7.86 3.23
C LEU A 215 0.20 -8.03 2.22
N ILE A 216 1.11 -8.99 2.44
CA ILE A 216 2.15 -9.34 1.47
C ILE A 216 1.51 -9.79 0.16
N GLU A 217 0.48 -10.62 0.24
CA GLU A 217 -0.24 -11.09 -0.94
C GLU A 217 -1.01 -9.96 -1.65
N ALA A 218 -1.73 -9.12 -0.91
CA ALA A 218 -2.40 -7.95 -1.46
C ALA A 218 -1.39 -6.96 -2.08
N ALA A 219 -0.21 -6.80 -1.49
CA ALA A 219 0.87 -5.97 -2.02
C ALA A 219 1.45 -6.56 -3.32
N ALA A 220 1.69 -7.88 -3.35
CA ALA A 220 2.13 -8.59 -4.55
C ALA A 220 1.11 -8.48 -5.68
N ALA A 221 -0.18 -8.46 -5.35
CA ALA A 221 -1.27 -8.22 -6.29
C ALA A 221 -1.53 -6.72 -6.60
N GLY A 222 -0.67 -5.82 -6.08
CA GLY A 222 -0.64 -4.40 -6.46
C GLY A 222 -1.49 -3.45 -5.62
N HIS A 223 -2.07 -3.89 -4.51
CA HIS A 223 -2.89 -3.06 -3.64
C HIS A 223 -2.06 -1.92 -3.00
N PRO A 224 -2.42 -0.64 -3.21
CA PRO A 224 -1.52 0.49 -2.96
C PRO A 224 -1.26 0.78 -1.48
N ARG A 225 -2.15 0.35 -0.58
CA ARG A 225 -2.05 0.63 0.87
C ARG A 225 -1.49 -0.53 1.69
N SER A 226 -1.24 -1.67 1.06
CA SER A 226 -0.78 -2.86 1.79
C SER A 226 0.66 -2.69 2.28
N LEU A 227 1.52 -2.07 1.46
CA LEU A 227 2.90 -1.74 1.86
C LEU A 227 2.93 -0.66 2.95
N ASP A 228 2.11 0.39 2.82
CA ASP A 228 2.03 1.45 3.84
C ASP A 228 1.70 0.87 5.24
N LEU A 229 0.89 -0.18 5.31
CA LEU A 229 0.54 -0.84 6.58
C LEU A 229 1.63 -1.81 7.07
N LEU A 230 2.33 -2.49 6.16
CA LEU A 230 3.48 -3.34 6.49
C LEU A 230 4.69 -2.53 6.97
N ASP A 231 4.90 -1.34 6.39
CA ASP A 231 6.04 -0.47 6.68
C ASP A 231 5.79 0.48 7.87
N ALA A 232 4.59 0.42 8.47
CA ALA A 232 4.16 1.36 9.51
C ALA A 232 5.02 1.27 10.79
N ASP A 233 5.47 0.08 11.15
CA ASP A 233 6.41 -0.14 12.26
C ASP A 233 7.56 -1.06 11.82
N PRO A 234 8.81 -0.60 11.85
CA PRO A 234 9.98 -1.43 11.55
C PRO A 234 10.25 -2.52 12.60
N GLY A 235 9.60 -2.46 13.77
CA GLY A 235 9.73 -3.43 14.86
C GLY A 235 8.71 -4.58 14.86
N GLY A 236 7.70 -4.53 13.99
CA GLY A 236 6.61 -5.52 13.96
C GLY A 236 5.36 -4.95 13.30
N PHE A 237 4.25 -5.69 13.35
CA PHE A 237 3.00 -5.20 12.78
C PHE A 237 2.32 -4.14 13.67
N ASP A 238 2.07 -2.94 13.14
CA ASP A 238 1.39 -1.86 13.89
C ASP A 238 -0.15 -2.08 13.93
N HIS A 239 -0.61 -2.74 14.99
CA HIS A 239 -2.05 -2.95 15.26
C HIS A 239 -2.86 -1.66 15.37
N LEU A 240 -2.25 -0.59 15.91
CA LEU A 240 -2.93 0.69 16.03
C LEU A 240 -3.08 1.34 14.66
N GLN A 241 -2.12 1.16 13.76
CA GLN A 241 -2.25 1.59 12.37
C GLN A 241 -3.31 0.79 11.62
N ALA A 242 -3.42 -0.53 11.86
CA ALA A 242 -4.54 -1.33 11.34
C ALA A 242 -5.89 -0.82 11.87
N ALA A 243 -5.98 -0.45 13.16
CA ALA A 243 -7.18 0.13 13.75
C ALA A 243 -7.57 1.49 13.11
N ARG A 244 -6.59 2.34 12.80
CA ARG A 244 -6.81 3.60 12.06
C ARG A 244 -7.30 3.33 10.64
N ASP A 245 -6.79 2.29 9.99
CA ASP A 245 -7.23 1.88 8.65
C ASP A 245 -8.67 1.35 8.69
N ALA A 246 -9.01 0.54 9.69
CA ALA A 246 -10.37 0.11 9.96
C ALA A 246 -11.30 1.32 10.16
N ARG A 247 -10.94 2.28 11.02
CA ARG A 247 -11.75 3.50 11.22
C ARG A 247 -11.99 4.26 9.91
N ARG A 248 -10.96 4.45 9.09
CA ARG A 248 -11.09 5.14 7.79
C ARG A 248 -12.07 4.41 6.86
N LEU A 249 -12.05 3.08 6.86
CA LEU A 249 -13.01 2.27 6.09
C LEU A 249 -14.43 2.40 6.65
N GLY A 250 -14.58 2.50 7.98
CA GLY A 250 -15.86 2.77 8.64
C GLY A 250 -16.44 4.15 8.29
N ASP A 251 -15.60 5.19 8.29
CA ASP A 251 -15.98 6.55 7.91
C ASP A 251 -16.46 6.59 6.45
N ALA A 252 -15.73 5.94 5.55
CA ALA A 252 -16.13 5.83 4.15
C ALA A 252 -17.46 5.08 3.98
N ALA A 253 -17.67 3.99 4.73
CA ALA A 253 -18.91 3.23 4.69
C ALA A 253 -20.12 4.03 5.22
N THR A 254 -19.90 4.89 6.22
CA THR A 254 -20.92 5.82 6.72
C THR A 254 -21.34 6.82 5.64
N ILE A 255 -20.36 7.41 4.94
CA ILE A 255 -20.61 8.33 3.81
C ILE A 255 -21.38 7.63 2.68
N MET A 256 -21.10 6.35 2.44
CA MET A 256 -21.80 5.54 1.44
C MET A 256 -23.17 5.02 1.90
N GLY A 257 -23.63 5.36 3.12
CA GLY A 257 -24.91 4.91 3.64
C GLY A 257 -24.97 3.41 3.94
N SER A 258 -23.84 2.79 4.29
CA SER A 258 -23.75 1.38 4.63
C SER A 258 -23.45 1.18 6.13
N PRO A 259 -24.46 1.32 7.01
CA PRO A 259 -24.26 1.31 8.47
C PRO A 259 -23.74 -0.04 8.98
N ALA A 260 -24.16 -1.16 8.38
CA ALA A 260 -23.68 -2.49 8.75
C ALA A 260 -22.18 -2.66 8.48
N THR A 261 -21.71 -2.19 7.31
CA THR A 261 -20.28 -2.20 6.97
C THR A 261 -19.50 -1.24 7.87
N ALA A 262 -20.03 -0.04 8.12
CA ALA A 262 -19.40 0.92 9.03
C ALA A 262 -19.23 0.33 10.45
N LEU A 263 -20.28 -0.32 10.97
CA LEU A 263 -20.26 -0.98 12.27
C LEU A 263 -19.19 -2.07 12.37
N ALA A 264 -19.02 -2.91 11.34
CA ALA A 264 -17.99 -3.94 11.30
C ALA A 264 -16.58 -3.35 11.46
N TYR A 265 -16.30 -2.27 10.73
CA TYR A 265 -15.00 -1.60 10.79
C TYR A 265 -14.75 -0.82 12.07
N TYR A 266 -15.76 -0.15 12.63
CA TYR A 266 -15.59 0.52 13.92
C TYR A 266 -15.38 -0.48 15.07
N LYS A 267 -16.04 -1.65 15.04
CA LYS A 267 -15.76 -2.72 16.00
C LYS A 267 -14.32 -3.19 15.93
N ALA A 268 -13.80 -3.42 14.71
CA ALA A 268 -12.39 -3.78 14.51
C ALA A 268 -11.46 -2.66 15.00
N ALA A 269 -11.77 -1.39 14.73
CA ALA A 269 -10.97 -0.26 15.20
C ALA A 269 -10.90 -0.20 16.75
N VAL A 270 -12.02 -0.43 17.45
CA VAL A 270 -12.04 -0.53 18.92
C VAL A 270 -11.20 -1.70 19.41
N GLN A 271 -11.28 -2.86 18.75
CA GLN A 271 -10.49 -4.04 19.09
C GLN A 271 -8.98 -3.78 18.98
N GLY A 272 -8.55 -3.05 17.95
CA GLY A 272 -7.15 -2.63 17.78
C GLY A 272 -6.72 -1.43 18.64
N GLY A 273 -7.51 -1.07 19.65
CA GLY A 273 -7.15 -0.06 20.66
C GLY A 273 -7.59 1.38 20.34
N LEU A 274 -8.32 1.61 19.25
CA LEU A 274 -8.80 2.94 18.88
C LEU A 274 -10.19 3.21 19.49
N LEU A 275 -10.21 3.51 20.79
CA LEU A 275 -11.45 3.61 21.58
C LEU A 275 -12.40 4.73 21.14
N ASP A 276 -11.92 5.76 20.43
CA ASP A 276 -12.78 6.84 19.94
C ASP A 276 -13.77 6.37 18.85
N ALA A 277 -13.49 5.25 18.19
CA ALA A 277 -14.43 4.61 17.26
C ALA A 277 -15.70 4.08 17.97
N ALA A 278 -15.67 3.89 19.29
CA ALA A 278 -16.85 3.46 20.06
C ALA A 278 -17.98 4.50 20.00
N PHE A 279 -17.67 5.79 19.90
CA PHE A 279 -18.69 6.84 19.71
C PHE A 279 -19.42 6.70 18.39
N LYS A 280 -18.72 6.26 17.32
CA LYS A 280 -19.35 6.01 16.02
C LYS A 280 -20.27 4.79 16.04
N ILE A 281 -19.91 3.77 16.81
CA ILE A 281 -20.79 2.61 17.05
C ILE A 281 -22.10 3.07 17.72
N THR A 282 -22.02 3.90 18.77
CA THR A 282 -23.22 4.34 19.48
C THR A 282 -24.10 5.28 18.65
N GLU A 283 -23.51 6.13 17.80
CA GLU A 283 -24.24 6.94 16.82
C GLU A 283 -25.05 6.04 15.87
N ILE A 284 -24.40 5.09 15.19
CA ILE A 284 -25.07 4.19 14.24
C ILE A 284 -26.20 3.39 14.89
N LEU A 285 -25.97 2.86 16.10
CA LEU A 285 -27.00 2.08 16.81
C LEU A 285 -28.17 2.93 17.28
N ARG A 286 -27.94 4.19 17.66
CA ARG A 286 -29.01 5.14 18.01
C ARG A 286 -29.85 5.45 16.78
N ASP A 287 -29.20 5.79 15.67
CA ASP A 287 -29.89 6.17 14.43
C ASP A 287 -30.73 5.01 13.90
N ALA A 288 -30.19 3.79 13.92
CA ALA A 288 -30.95 2.59 13.60
C ALA A 288 -32.14 2.38 14.55
N GLY A 289 -31.96 2.63 15.86
CA GLY A 289 -33.04 2.55 16.84
C GLY A 289 -34.16 3.58 16.61
N THR A 290 -33.80 4.79 16.17
CA THR A 290 -34.77 5.84 15.82
C THR A 290 -35.52 5.54 14.53
N GLU A 291 -34.87 4.96 13.51
CA GLU A 291 -35.54 4.54 12.27
C GLU A 291 -36.60 3.45 12.54
N HIS A 292 -36.32 2.53 13.46
CA HIS A 292 -37.29 1.51 13.88
C HIS A 292 -38.42 2.10 14.74
N ALA A 293 -38.14 3.15 15.52
CA ALA A 293 -39.16 3.87 16.28
C ALA A 293 -40.07 4.69 15.35
N ASP A 294 -39.52 5.44 14.39
CA ASP A 294 -40.28 6.24 13.43
C ASP A 294 -41.14 5.36 12.50
N SER A 295 -40.66 4.16 12.15
CA SER A 295 -41.44 3.16 11.39
C SER A 295 -42.60 2.55 12.20
N SER A 296 -42.53 2.58 13.53
CA SER A 296 -43.52 1.98 14.44
C SER A 296 -44.71 2.92 14.74
N TRP A 297 -44.53 4.23 14.61
CA TRP A 297 -45.59 5.23 14.90
C TRP A 297 -46.44 5.64 13.68
N LEU A 298 -46.06 5.24 12.47
CA LEU A 298 -46.76 5.57 11.21
C LEU A 298 -47.80 4.53 10.76
N ALA A 299 -48.25 3.64 11.65
CA ALA A 299 -49.49 2.88 11.41
C ALA A 299 -50.69 3.73 11.87
N PRO A 300 -51.52 4.30 10.97
CA PRO A 300 -52.81 4.81 11.38
C PRO A 300 -53.61 3.63 11.96
N ALA A 301 -54.03 3.77 13.21
CA ALA A 301 -55.01 2.89 13.83
C ALA A 301 -56.35 3.10 13.11
N ASP A 302 -56.53 2.42 11.99
CA ASP A 302 -57.78 2.38 11.25
C ASP A 302 -58.23 0.93 11.14
N THR A 303 -59.03 0.51 12.13
CA THR A 303 -60.24 -0.31 11.97
C THR A 303 -60.67 -0.79 13.35
N ASP A 304 -61.70 -0.16 13.94
CA ASP A 304 -62.92 -0.90 14.29
C ASP A 304 -64.06 0.09 14.64
N ALA A 305 -64.91 0.38 13.66
CA ALA A 305 -66.22 0.98 13.90
C ALA A 305 -67.26 -0.16 13.83
N PRO A 306 -67.93 -0.53 14.94
CA PRO A 306 -68.90 -1.61 14.90
C PRO A 306 -70.18 -1.13 14.19
N ASN A 307 -70.40 -1.73 13.02
CA ASN A 307 -71.67 -1.77 12.30
C ASN A 307 -72.77 -2.34 13.21
N ARG A 308 -73.59 -1.48 13.83
CA ARG A 308 -74.83 -1.91 14.48
C ARG A 308 -75.96 -1.92 13.46
N GLY A 309 -76.36 -3.15 13.14
CA GLY A 309 -77.36 -3.48 12.14
C GLY A 309 -78.74 -2.90 12.40
N ARG A 310 -79.45 -2.76 11.29
CA ARG A 310 -80.90 -2.66 11.18
C ARG A 310 -81.57 -3.86 11.85
N SER A 311 -82.60 -3.59 12.64
CA SER A 311 -83.87 -4.33 12.71
C SER A 311 -84.94 -3.35 13.18
#